data_AF-A0AAJ4XSH7-F1
#
_entry.id   AF-A0AAJ4XSH7-F1
#
_cell.length_a   1.000
_cell.length_b   1.000
_cell.length_c   1.000
_cell.angle_alpha   90.00
_cell.angle_beta   90.00
_cell.angle_gamma   90.00
#
_symmetry.space_group_name_H-M   'P 1'
#
loop_
_entity.id
_entity.type
_entity.pdbx_description
1 polymer ?
#
loop_
_entity_poly.entity_id
_entity_poly.type
_entity_poly.pdbx_seq_one_letter_code
_entity_poly.pdbx_strand_id
1 'polypeptide(L)'
;MIARKRYGRTTEPKQVGLGPLPIFGYRAFNTSFILPIRSGKAWTVKAGQVCRIVDVAGAQVGDLNVWSLHHPRERFWAARTRQLQRSHVSVYDRLWSCLPYLRPLCTITADTLGIYGEGGNGKGGGVDAEGGRVHDLLGTRCDPYVNKLLTGQDFDYHCHSNLTRAVREFGLDESVVHDVLNVFQCTGLNSEGKYFMKTCPAVKGDYLGFFAETDLLCALSTCPGGDLSVAMWGEGSAGAGDNERQDPTLKCCRPLGVEVYDLVDKRNVLGDWSEPEPYGRLYKGQHGARAQHWAS
;
A
#
# COMPACT_ATOMS: atom_id res chain seq x y z
N MET A 1 18.32 55.56 2.19
CA MET A 1 17.38 55.46 3.32
C MET A 1 16.22 54.55 2.93
N ILE A 2 16.38 53.23 3.05
CA ILE A 2 15.31 52.23 3.04
C ILE A 2 15.72 51.17 4.07
N ALA A 3 15.03 51.16 5.21
CA ALA A 3 15.33 50.34 6.37
C ALA A 3 14.72 48.94 6.22
N ARG A 4 15.53 47.91 6.45
CA ARG A 4 15.12 46.50 6.54
C ARG A 4 14.22 46.31 7.77
N LYS A 5 12.96 45.89 7.57
CA LYS A 5 12.08 45.43 8.66
C LYS A 5 12.55 44.06 9.15
N ARG A 6 12.86 43.95 10.45
CA ARG A 6 13.06 42.69 11.17
C ARG A 6 11.70 42.00 11.32
N TYR A 7 11.56 40.78 10.80
CA TYR A 7 10.46 39.90 11.16
C TYR A 7 10.80 39.19 12.48
N GLY A 8 9.84 39.21 13.41
CA GLY A 8 9.98 38.66 14.76
C GLY A 8 10.10 37.13 14.78
N ARG A 9 10.74 36.63 15.83
CA ARG A 9 10.81 35.20 16.18
C ARG A 9 9.40 34.61 16.23
N THR A 10 9.12 33.65 15.35
CA THR A 10 8.02 32.70 15.53
C THR A 10 8.37 31.77 16.68
N THR A 11 7.49 31.71 17.68
CA THR A 11 7.58 30.79 18.81
C THR A 11 7.46 29.35 18.33
N GLU A 12 8.43 28.51 18.65
CA GLU A 12 8.36 27.06 18.45
C GLU A 12 7.12 26.48 19.17
N PRO A 13 6.39 25.53 18.57
CA PRO A 13 5.32 24.84 19.26
C PRO A 13 5.89 23.98 20.39
N LYS A 14 5.33 24.13 21.59
CA LYS A 14 5.66 23.31 22.77
C LYS A 14 5.51 21.83 22.44
N GLN A 15 6.60 21.06 22.59
CA GLN A 15 6.52 19.61 22.68
C GLN A 15 5.64 19.24 23.88
N VAL A 16 4.46 18.69 23.61
CA VAL A 16 3.63 18.06 24.63
C VAL A 16 4.28 16.70 24.89
N GLY A 17 4.83 16.52 26.09
CA GLY A 17 5.42 15.26 26.51
C GLY A 17 4.38 14.14 26.43
N LEU A 18 4.62 13.18 25.54
CA LEU A 18 3.82 11.96 25.45
C LEU A 18 4.14 11.12 26.70
N GLY A 19 3.11 10.79 27.48
CA GLY A 19 3.21 9.80 28.55
C GLY A 19 3.64 8.42 28.01
N PRO A 20 3.84 7.42 28.89
CA PRO A 20 4.27 6.08 28.46
C PRO A 20 3.32 5.53 27.38
N LEU A 21 3.92 5.05 26.29
CA LEU A 21 3.23 4.56 25.10
C LEU A 21 2.33 3.37 25.51
N PRO A 22 1.06 3.31 25.06
CA PRO A 22 0.18 2.21 25.39
C PRO A 22 0.77 0.89 24.90
N ILE A 23 0.84 -0.09 25.80
CA ILE A 23 1.28 -1.46 25.50
C ILE A 23 0.04 -2.30 25.21
N PHE A 24 -0.02 -2.89 24.02
CA PHE A 24 -1.04 -3.88 23.65
C PHE A 24 -0.35 -5.22 23.39
N GLY A 25 -0.34 -6.10 24.40
CA GLY A 25 0.42 -7.36 24.34
C GLY A 25 1.93 -7.09 24.17
N TYR A 26 2.58 -7.72 23.20
CA TYR A 26 4.01 -7.51 22.88
C TYR A 26 4.28 -6.30 21.96
N ARG A 27 3.37 -5.32 21.90
CA ARG A 27 3.50 -4.14 21.02
C ARG A 27 3.46 -2.86 21.83
N ALA A 28 4.43 -1.98 21.61
CA ALA A 28 4.45 -0.62 22.09
C ALA A 28 4.14 0.32 20.93
N PHE A 29 3.20 1.24 21.12
CA PHE A 29 2.87 2.25 20.11
C PHE A 29 4.09 3.10 19.75
N ASN A 30 4.31 3.42 18.47
CA ASN A 30 5.41 4.30 18.03
C ASN A 30 4.86 5.60 17.40
N THR A 31 4.14 5.49 16.29
CA THR A 31 3.57 6.64 15.60
C THR A 31 2.23 6.30 14.95
N SER A 32 1.37 7.30 14.79
CA SER A 32 0.14 7.18 14.01
C SER A 32 -0.19 8.47 13.28
N PHE A 33 -0.88 8.37 12.17
CA PHE A 33 -1.48 9.51 11.50
C PHE A 33 -2.72 9.11 10.71
N ILE A 34 -3.56 10.10 10.44
CA ILE A 34 -4.70 9.98 9.53
C ILE A 34 -4.28 10.53 8.17
N LEU A 35 -4.50 9.75 7.13
CA LEU A 35 -4.31 10.13 5.74
C LEU A 35 -5.64 10.69 5.20
N PRO A 36 -5.70 11.98 4.81
CA PRO A 36 -6.92 12.58 4.26
C PRO A 36 -7.39 11.87 2.99
N ILE A 37 -8.65 12.09 2.59
CA ILE A 37 -9.16 11.60 1.30
C ILE A 37 -8.32 12.13 0.13
N ARG A 38 -8.21 11.34 -0.96
CA ARG A 38 -7.57 11.76 -2.22
C ARG A 38 -6.15 12.30 -2.05
N SER A 39 -5.40 11.74 -1.11
CA SER A 39 -4.07 12.21 -0.75
C SER A 39 -3.09 11.04 -0.70
N GLY A 40 -1.80 11.37 -0.57
CA GLY A 40 -0.73 10.41 -0.40
C GLY A 40 0.24 10.87 0.66
N LYS A 41 0.77 9.92 1.44
CA LYS A 41 1.81 10.18 2.44
C LYS A 41 2.79 9.02 2.49
N ALA A 42 4.07 9.35 2.60
CA ALA A 42 5.14 8.39 2.80
C ALA A 42 5.64 8.43 4.26
N TRP A 43 6.08 7.29 4.77
CA TRP A 43 6.61 7.14 6.13
C TRP A 43 7.56 5.96 6.21
N THR A 44 8.36 5.90 7.28
CA THR A 44 9.32 4.81 7.49
C THR A 44 8.79 3.77 8.45
N VAL A 45 9.11 2.50 8.22
CA VAL A 45 8.86 1.37 9.13
C VAL A 45 10.15 0.57 9.24
N LYS A 46 10.72 0.44 10.43
CA LYS A 46 12.00 -0.22 10.67
C LYS A 46 11.88 -1.74 10.70
N ALA A 47 12.95 -2.44 10.34
CA ALA A 47 13.03 -3.89 10.41
C ALA A 47 12.67 -4.37 11.83
N GLY A 48 11.72 -5.30 11.92
CA GLY A 48 11.20 -5.78 13.19
C GLY A 48 10.03 -4.98 13.79
N GLN A 49 9.57 -3.90 13.15
CA GLN A 49 8.35 -3.19 13.54
C GLN A 49 7.11 -3.80 12.89
N VAL A 50 5.94 -3.47 13.46
CA VAL A 50 4.64 -3.79 12.87
C VAL A 50 3.94 -2.52 12.44
N CYS A 51 3.37 -2.51 11.23
CA CYS A 51 2.54 -1.43 10.72
C CYS A 51 1.11 -1.92 10.50
N ARG A 52 0.12 -1.07 10.72
CA ARG A 52 -1.29 -1.30 10.38
C ARG A 52 -1.80 -0.18 9.50
N ILE A 53 -2.59 -0.55 8.50
CA ILE A 53 -3.46 0.34 7.74
C ILE A 53 -4.88 0.07 8.22
N VAL A 54 -5.56 1.11 8.69
CA VAL A 54 -6.82 1.01 9.44
C VAL A 54 -7.92 1.79 8.73
N ASP A 55 -9.09 1.20 8.57
CA ASP A 55 -10.30 1.92 8.23
C ASP A 55 -10.80 2.68 9.47
N VAL A 56 -10.63 4.00 9.47
CA VAL A 56 -10.94 4.85 10.65
C VAL A 56 -12.34 5.46 10.63
N ALA A 57 -13.04 5.40 9.51
CA ALA A 57 -14.28 6.16 9.29
C ALA A 57 -15.39 5.37 8.58
N GLY A 58 -15.03 4.33 7.83
CA GLY A 58 -15.88 3.52 6.96
C GLY A 58 -15.20 3.29 5.61
N ALA A 59 -15.69 2.28 4.87
CA ALA A 59 -15.08 1.75 3.64
C ALA A 59 -14.29 2.78 2.81
N GLN A 60 -13.00 2.51 2.61
CA GLN A 60 -12.09 3.23 1.73
C GLN A 60 -10.98 2.30 1.23
N VAL A 61 -10.70 2.30 -0.06
CA VAL A 61 -9.57 1.56 -0.65
C VAL A 61 -8.27 2.37 -0.54
N GLY A 62 -7.15 1.68 -0.29
CA GLY A 62 -5.83 2.30 -0.22
C GLY A 62 -4.81 1.66 -1.16
N ASP A 63 -4.07 2.47 -1.91
CA ASP A 63 -3.01 2.00 -2.81
C ASP A 63 -1.65 2.10 -2.10
N LEU A 64 -1.03 0.96 -1.80
CA LEU A 64 0.22 0.87 -1.06
C LEU A 64 1.42 0.60 -2.00
N ASN A 65 2.47 1.41 -1.86
CA ASN A 65 3.81 1.12 -2.35
C ASN A 65 4.77 0.92 -1.17
N VAL A 66 5.75 0.02 -1.38
CA VAL A 66 6.77 -0.31 -0.38
C VAL A 66 8.13 -0.39 -1.05
N TRP A 67 9.11 0.32 -0.48
CA TRP A 67 10.50 0.33 -0.92
C TRP A 67 11.41 -0.09 0.23
N SER A 68 12.58 -0.62 -0.11
CA SER A 68 13.72 -0.64 0.81
C SER A 68 14.12 0.80 1.14
N LEU A 69 14.15 1.15 2.42
CA LEU A 69 14.43 2.52 2.88
C LEU A 69 15.80 3.01 2.39
N HIS A 70 16.79 2.12 2.39
CA HIS A 70 18.17 2.46 2.08
C HIS A 70 18.49 2.35 0.59
N HIS A 71 17.65 1.67 -0.19
CA HIS A 71 17.87 1.44 -1.63
C HIS A 71 16.54 1.44 -2.40
N PRO A 72 15.94 2.61 -2.71
CA PRO A 72 14.60 2.68 -3.34
C PRO A 72 14.47 2.06 -4.75
N ARG A 73 15.58 1.60 -5.35
CA ARG A 73 15.51 0.71 -6.52
C ARG A 73 14.96 -0.66 -6.16
N GLU A 74 15.23 -1.15 -4.95
CA GLU A 74 14.56 -2.31 -4.36
C GLU A 74 13.17 -1.88 -3.88
N ARG A 75 12.16 -2.37 -4.59
CA ARG A 75 10.76 -2.02 -4.36
C ARG A 75 9.86 -3.22 -4.50
N PHE A 76 8.66 -3.13 -3.94
CA PHE A 76 7.66 -4.17 -4.02
C PHE A 76 7.36 -4.54 -5.49
N TRP A 77 7.17 -5.84 -5.72
CA TRP A 77 6.90 -6.40 -7.04
C TRP A 77 5.60 -7.20 -7.03
N ALA A 78 4.50 -6.53 -7.40
CA ALA A 78 3.16 -7.10 -7.39
C ALA A 78 3.07 -8.40 -8.20
N ALA A 79 3.59 -8.42 -9.43
CA ALA A 79 3.53 -9.60 -10.31
C ALA A 79 4.24 -10.83 -9.71
N ARG A 80 5.41 -10.65 -9.09
CA ARG A 80 6.14 -11.76 -8.45
C ARG A 80 5.48 -12.21 -7.16
N THR A 81 4.97 -11.26 -6.38
CA THR A 81 4.21 -11.56 -5.17
C THR A 81 2.97 -12.37 -5.53
N ARG A 82 2.24 -11.99 -6.58
CA ARG A 82 1.11 -12.74 -7.11
C ARG A 82 1.47 -14.17 -7.51
N GLN A 83 2.65 -14.35 -8.11
CA GLN A 83 3.12 -15.68 -8.53
C GLN A 83 3.55 -16.56 -7.35
N LEU A 84 4.16 -15.99 -6.31
CA LEU A 84 4.66 -16.74 -5.16
C LEU A 84 3.61 -16.96 -4.07
N GLN A 85 2.63 -16.07 -3.98
CA GLN A 85 1.55 -16.11 -3.02
C GLN A 85 0.23 -16.45 -3.74
N ARG A 86 -0.50 -15.42 -4.19
CA ARG A 86 -1.83 -15.49 -4.79
C ARG A 86 -2.24 -14.11 -5.33
N SER A 87 -3.34 -14.03 -6.08
CA SER A 87 -3.87 -12.77 -6.63
C SER A 87 -4.28 -11.74 -5.58
N HIS A 88 -4.59 -12.19 -4.37
CA HIS A 88 -5.06 -11.39 -3.25
C HIS A 88 -4.38 -11.87 -1.98
N VAL A 89 -3.69 -10.99 -1.27
CA VAL A 89 -2.83 -11.38 -0.15
C VAL A 89 -3.54 -11.23 1.19
N SER A 90 -3.21 -12.11 2.13
CA SER A 90 -3.74 -12.10 3.50
C SER A 90 -2.64 -12.59 4.46
N VAL A 91 -3.01 -12.92 5.69
CA VAL A 91 -2.09 -13.35 6.75
C VAL A 91 -1.12 -14.44 6.24
N TYR A 92 0.15 -14.28 6.61
CA TYR A 92 1.32 -15.08 6.23
C TYR A 92 1.87 -14.88 4.83
N ASP A 93 1.13 -14.20 3.93
CA ASP A 93 1.71 -13.81 2.65
C ASP A 93 2.76 -12.72 2.84
N ARG A 94 3.77 -12.76 1.98
CA ARG A 94 4.88 -11.80 1.96
C ARG A 94 4.80 -10.93 0.72
N LEU A 95 5.10 -9.64 0.88
CA LEU A 95 5.32 -8.73 -0.24
C LEU A 95 6.80 -8.81 -0.66
N TRP A 96 7.05 -9.30 -1.87
CA TRP A 96 8.40 -9.56 -2.39
C TRP A 96 8.98 -8.37 -3.15
N SER A 97 10.27 -8.13 -3.00
CA SER A 97 10.99 -7.10 -3.76
C SER A 97 11.31 -7.52 -5.20
N CYS A 98 11.54 -6.53 -6.07
CA CYS A 98 11.89 -6.73 -7.46
C CYS A 98 13.29 -7.35 -7.66
N LEU A 99 13.58 -7.78 -8.88
CA LEU A 99 14.95 -8.18 -9.24
C LEU A 99 15.91 -6.98 -9.22
N PRO A 100 17.20 -7.21 -8.93
CA PRO A 100 17.83 -8.49 -8.59
C PRO A 100 17.67 -8.90 -7.10
N TYR A 101 16.93 -8.12 -6.32
CA TYR A 101 16.90 -8.27 -4.86
C TYR A 101 16.13 -9.51 -4.40
N LEU A 102 14.89 -9.68 -4.88
CA LEU A 102 13.97 -10.78 -4.57
C LEU A 102 14.09 -11.31 -3.12
N ARG A 103 13.64 -10.52 -2.16
CA ARG A 103 13.48 -10.93 -0.77
C ARG A 103 12.17 -10.40 -0.21
N PRO A 104 11.64 -10.93 0.90
CA PRO A 104 10.45 -10.35 1.49
C PRO A 104 10.79 -8.98 2.09
N LEU A 105 9.97 -7.97 1.75
CA LEU A 105 10.03 -6.63 2.35
C LEU A 105 9.19 -6.59 3.63
N CYS A 106 8.02 -7.19 3.59
CA CYS A 106 7.17 -7.37 4.76
C CYS A 106 6.33 -8.65 4.65
N THR A 107 5.85 -9.11 5.81
CA THR A 107 4.96 -10.27 5.95
C THR A 107 3.66 -9.82 6.61
N ILE A 108 2.52 -10.16 6.02
CA ILE A 108 1.20 -9.83 6.58
C ILE A 108 0.99 -10.67 7.83
N THR A 109 0.69 -10.02 8.95
CA THR A 109 0.52 -10.67 10.26
C THR A 109 -0.91 -10.57 10.79
N ALA A 110 -1.74 -9.72 10.18
CA ALA A 110 -3.14 -9.60 10.54
C ALA A 110 -3.96 -9.05 9.37
N ASP A 111 -5.17 -9.55 9.24
CA ASP A 111 -6.15 -9.16 8.24
C ASP A 111 -7.54 -9.43 8.81
N THR A 112 -8.28 -8.37 9.14
CA THR A 112 -9.64 -8.52 9.68
C THR A 112 -10.66 -8.92 8.62
N LEU A 113 -10.35 -8.69 7.33
CA LEU A 113 -11.16 -9.11 6.19
C LEU A 113 -10.73 -10.47 5.62
N GLY A 114 -9.83 -11.19 6.30
CA GLY A 114 -9.37 -12.51 5.87
C GLY A 114 -10.49 -13.55 5.76
N ILE A 115 -11.65 -13.30 6.37
CA ILE A 115 -12.85 -14.14 6.30
C ILE A 115 -13.88 -13.68 5.25
N TYR A 116 -13.60 -12.61 4.49
CA TYR A 116 -14.51 -12.11 3.47
C TYR A 116 -14.90 -13.24 2.50
N GLY A 117 -16.18 -13.58 2.38
CA GLY A 117 -16.63 -14.64 1.45
C GLY A 117 -16.20 -16.06 1.84
N GLU A 118 -16.24 -16.45 3.12
CA GLU A 118 -15.78 -17.79 3.57
C GLU A 118 -16.23 -18.96 2.66
N GLY A 119 -15.22 -19.56 2.00
CA GLY A 119 -15.27 -20.70 1.07
C GLY A 119 -13.89 -21.13 0.53
N GLY A 120 -12.77 -20.78 1.18
CA GLY A 120 -11.41 -21.01 0.67
C GLY A 120 -10.47 -21.76 1.62
N ASN A 121 -10.05 -22.96 1.21
CA ASN A 121 -8.91 -23.83 1.62
C ASN A 121 -8.35 -23.81 3.06
N GLY A 122 -9.08 -23.31 4.06
CA GLY A 122 -8.72 -23.43 5.48
C GLY A 122 -7.50 -22.60 5.93
N LYS A 123 -7.09 -21.58 5.16
CA LYS A 123 -5.95 -20.70 5.49
C LYS A 123 -6.26 -19.20 5.40
N GLY A 124 -7.54 -18.81 5.35
CA GLY A 124 -7.97 -17.42 5.19
C GLY A 124 -7.83 -16.90 3.75
N GLY A 125 -8.60 -15.86 3.44
CA GLY A 125 -8.67 -15.15 2.16
C GLY A 125 -9.93 -15.48 1.35
N GLY A 126 -11.10 -15.49 1.99
CA GLY A 126 -12.33 -16.00 1.39
C GLY A 126 -12.73 -15.34 0.05
N VAL A 127 -13.69 -15.96 -0.63
CA VAL A 127 -14.08 -15.68 -2.00
C VAL A 127 -15.59 -15.53 -2.07
N ASP A 128 -16.08 -14.41 -2.58
CA ASP A 128 -17.50 -14.29 -2.81
C ASP A 128 -17.98 -15.17 -4.00
N ALA A 129 -19.30 -15.25 -4.19
CA ALA A 129 -19.92 -16.09 -5.22
C ALA A 129 -19.51 -15.73 -6.67
N GLU A 130 -18.95 -14.54 -6.88
CA GLU A 130 -18.51 -14.04 -8.18
C GLU A 130 -16.99 -14.19 -8.38
N GLY A 131 -16.30 -14.80 -7.41
CA GLY A 131 -14.84 -14.95 -7.43
C GLY A 131 -14.09 -13.78 -6.83
N GLY A 132 -14.79 -12.82 -6.19
CA GLY A 132 -14.23 -11.61 -5.62
C GLY A 132 -13.47 -11.87 -4.31
N ARG A 133 -12.32 -11.21 -4.13
CA ARG A 133 -11.47 -11.27 -2.93
C ARG A 133 -10.93 -9.87 -2.60
N VAL A 134 -10.41 -9.68 -1.38
CA VAL A 134 -9.85 -8.39 -0.92
C VAL A 134 -8.31 -8.37 -0.94
N HIS A 135 -7.70 -7.18 -0.99
CA HIS A 135 -6.24 -6.96 -0.99
C HIS A 135 -5.56 -7.39 -2.30
N ASP A 136 -5.98 -6.76 -3.39
CA ASP A 136 -5.70 -7.14 -4.77
C ASP A 136 -4.26 -6.82 -5.24
N LEU A 137 -3.70 -7.76 -6.01
CA LEU A 137 -2.44 -7.66 -6.77
C LEU A 137 -2.63 -7.76 -8.30
N LEU A 138 -3.85 -7.88 -8.82
CA LEU A 138 -4.18 -7.93 -10.24
C LEU A 138 -4.11 -6.55 -10.88
N GLY A 139 -4.62 -5.53 -10.19
CA GLY A 139 -4.59 -4.14 -10.63
C GLY A 139 -3.19 -3.49 -10.57
N THR A 140 -3.09 -2.30 -11.16
CA THR A 140 -1.88 -1.46 -11.12
C THR A 140 -2.03 -0.33 -10.10
N ARG A 141 -2.82 0.69 -10.43
CA ARG A 141 -3.27 1.86 -9.65
C ARG A 141 -4.05 2.78 -10.59
N CYS A 142 -4.99 3.58 -10.08
CA CYS A 142 -5.56 4.64 -10.91
C CYS A 142 -4.49 5.72 -11.19
N ASP A 143 -4.50 6.28 -12.40
CA ASP A 143 -3.44 7.16 -12.86
C ASP A 143 -3.95 8.26 -13.82
N PRO A 144 -3.28 9.43 -13.85
CA PRO A 144 -3.71 10.55 -14.67
C PRO A 144 -3.63 10.27 -16.17
N TYR A 145 -2.80 9.32 -16.60
CA TYR A 145 -2.55 9.03 -18.01
C TYR A 145 -3.70 8.23 -18.62
N VAL A 146 -4.16 7.19 -17.94
CA VAL A 146 -5.36 6.43 -18.33
C VAL A 146 -6.58 7.32 -18.27
N ASN A 147 -6.71 8.19 -17.26
CA ASN A 147 -7.78 9.19 -17.26
C ASN A 147 -7.72 10.09 -18.49
N LYS A 148 -6.55 10.67 -18.81
CA LYS A 148 -6.37 11.53 -19.98
C LYS A 148 -6.73 10.81 -21.27
N LEU A 149 -6.35 9.53 -21.38
CA LEU A 149 -6.69 8.67 -22.51
C LEU A 149 -8.20 8.43 -22.64
N LEU A 150 -8.90 8.18 -21.54
CA LEU A 150 -10.32 7.81 -21.55
C LEU A 150 -11.27 9.03 -21.61
N THR A 151 -10.89 10.15 -21.00
CA THR A 151 -11.80 11.31 -20.82
C THR A 151 -11.31 12.59 -21.51
N GLY A 152 -10.03 12.66 -21.90
CA GLY A 152 -9.40 13.87 -22.41
C GLY A 152 -9.10 14.93 -21.33
N GLN A 153 -9.51 14.72 -20.08
CA GLN A 153 -9.37 15.67 -18.98
C GLN A 153 -8.14 15.39 -18.13
N ASP A 154 -7.61 16.42 -17.47
CA ASP A 154 -6.55 16.27 -16.47
C ASP A 154 -7.17 16.09 -15.08
N PHE A 155 -6.64 15.16 -14.29
CA PHE A 155 -7.03 14.98 -12.88
C PHE A 155 -5.81 14.48 -12.07
N ASP A 156 -5.39 15.30 -11.11
CA ASP A 156 -4.10 15.13 -10.42
C ASP A 156 -4.18 14.38 -9.08
N TYR A 157 -5.36 13.89 -8.70
CA TYR A 157 -5.57 13.24 -7.40
C TYR A 157 -5.75 11.72 -7.48
N HIS A 158 -5.37 11.13 -8.60
CA HIS A 158 -5.19 9.68 -8.75
C HIS A 158 -4.13 9.13 -7.79
N CYS A 159 -4.24 7.84 -7.45
CA CYS A 159 -3.28 7.14 -6.60
C CYS A 159 -1.85 7.28 -7.11
N HIS A 160 -1.64 7.17 -8.42
CA HIS A 160 -0.34 7.40 -9.03
C HIS A 160 0.24 8.78 -8.65
N SER A 161 -0.51 9.86 -8.90
CA SER A 161 -0.06 11.23 -8.60
C SER A 161 0.11 11.47 -7.10
N ASN A 162 -0.76 10.89 -6.28
CA ASN A 162 -0.70 10.98 -4.82
C ASN A 162 0.58 10.31 -4.28
N LEU A 163 0.93 9.12 -4.77
CA LEU A 163 2.16 8.41 -4.43
C LEU A 163 3.40 9.17 -4.92
N THR A 164 3.36 9.68 -6.16
CA THR A 164 4.44 10.51 -6.73
C THR A 164 4.72 11.73 -5.85
N ARG A 165 3.69 12.44 -5.38
CA ARG A 165 3.88 13.58 -4.46
C ARG A 165 4.39 13.14 -3.09
N ALA A 166 3.89 12.03 -2.56
CA ALA A 166 4.26 11.52 -1.24
C ALA A 166 5.76 11.21 -1.11
N VAL A 167 6.38 10.65 -2.15
CA VAL A 167 7.79 10.25 -2.12
C VAL A 167 8.78 11.39 -2.36
N ARG A 168 8.32 12.58 -2.78
CA ARG A 168 9.19 13.74 -3.05
C ARG A 168 9.92 14.24 -1.80
N GLU A 169 9.29 14.15 -0.64
CA GLU A 169 9.92 14.51 0.65
C GLU A 169 11.15 13.65 0.97
N PHE A 170 11.25 12.47 0.33
CA PHE A 170 12.37 11.54 0.44
C PHE A 170 13.38 11.67 -0.71
N GLY A 171 13.27 12.73 -1.52
CA GLY A 171 14.16 12.97 -2.67
C GLY A 171 13.93 12.03 -3.84
N LEU A 172 12.76 11.40 -3.92
CA LEU A 172 12.38 10.49 -5.00
C LEU A 172 11.36 11.15 -5.95
N ASP A 173 11.21 10.57 -7.12
CA ASP A 173 10.30 11.05 -8.16
C ASP A 173 9.35 9.94 -8.64
N GLU A 174 8.56 10.25 -9.66
CA GLU A 174 7.58 9.35 -10.24
C GLU A 174 8.15 7.99 -10.67
N SER A 175 9.42 7.93 -11.08
CA SER A 175 10.04 6.72 -11.63
C SER A 175 10.15 5.56 -10.64
N VAL A 176 10.03 5.83 -9.33
CA VAL A 176 10.06 4.79 -8.30
C VAL A 176 8.67 4.24 -7.97
N VAL A 177 7.60 4.93 -8.37
CA VAL A 177 6.22 4.50 -8.17
C VAL A 177 5.96 3.25 -9.02
N HIS A 178 5.33 2.25 -8.41
CA HIS A 178 5.16 0.92 -9.00
C HIS A 178 3.75 0.39 -8.74
N ASP A 179 3.44 -0.76 -9.34
CA ASP A 179 2.15 -1.43 -9.13
C ASP A 179 1.93 -1.71 -7.65
N VAL A 180 0.71 -1.43 -7.18
CA VAL A 180 0.40 -1.31 -5.77
C VAL A 180 -0.08 -2.63 -5.18
N LEU A 181 -0.08 -2.71 -3.85
CA LEU A 181 -1.07 -3.54 -3.15
C LEU A 181 -2.33 -2.69 -2.97
N ASN A 182 -3.46 -3.14 -3.52
CA ASN A 182 -4.74 -2.44 -3.38
C ASN A 182 -5.43 -2.89 -2.07
N VAL A 183 -5.09 -2.23 -0.97
CA VAL A 183 -5.58 -2.55 0.38
C VAL A 183 -7.09 -2.31 0.46
N PHE A 184 -7.82 -3.29 1.01
CA PHE A 184 -9.28 -3.33 1.13
C PHE A 184 -10.07 -3.44 -0.17
N GLN A 185 -9.43 -3.28 -1.34
CA GLN A 185 -10.12 -3.38 -2.63
C GLN A 185 -10.63 -4.79 -2.88
N CYS A 186 -11.91 -4.92 -3.23
CA CYS A 186 -12.51 -6.20 -3.64
C CYS A 186 -12.51 -6.33 -5.16
N THR A 187 -11.82 -7.34 -5.71
CA THR A 187 -11.68 -7.54 -7.16
C THR A 187 -11.64 -9.02 -7.51
N GLY A 188 -11.71 -9.32 -8.80
CA GLY A 188 -11.56 -10.68 -9.30
C GLY A 188 -11.42 -10.73 -10.82
N LEU A 189 -11.35 -11.95 -11.34
CA LEU A 189 -11.43 -12.23 -12.77
C LEU A 189 -12.69 -13.04 -13.03
N ASN A 190 -13.49 -12.64 -14.01
CA ASN A 190 -14.68 -13.40 -14.41
C ASN A 190 -14.30 -14.66 -15.23
N SER A 191 -15.29 -15.41 -15.71
CA SER A 191 -15.08 -16.63 -16.49
C SER A 191 -14.34 -16.43 -17.83
N GLU A 192 -14.27 -15.19 -18.32
CA GLU A 192 -13.51 -14.80 -19.52
C GLU A 192 -12.10 -14.28 -19.18
N GLY A 193 -11.73 -14.24 -17.90
CA GLY A 193 -10.47 -13.68 -17.44
C GLY A 193 -10.43 -12.15 -17.41
N LYS A 194 -11.58 -11.47 -17.51
CA LYS A 194 -11.66 -10.00 -17.43
C LYS A 194 -11.69 -9.53 -15.98
N TYR A 195 -10.96 -8.45 -15.71
CA TYR A 195 -10.90 -7.80 -14.41
C TYR A 195 -12.22 -7.13 -14.04
N PHE A 196 -12.67 -7.31 -12.81
CA PHE A 196 -13.81 -6.59 -12.24
C PHE A 196 -13.46 -6.05 -10.84
N MET A 197 -14.19 -5.01 -10.43
CA MET A 197 -14.10 -4.41 -9.10
C MET A 197 -15.49 -4.39 -8.47
N LYS A 198 -15.55 -4.49 -7.14
CA LYS A 198 -16.78 -4.41 -6.35
C LYS A 198 -16.61 -3.41 -5.21
N THR A 199 -17.73 -3.05 -4.58
CA THR A 199 -17.73 -2.23 -3.37
C THR A 199 -16.86 -2.87 -2.30
N CYS A 200 -15.97 -2.06 -1.72
CA CYS A 200 -15.12 -2.43 -0.61
C CYS A 200 -15.98 -2.88 0.59
N PRO A 201 -15.74 -4.08 1.15
CA PRO A 201 -16.52 -4.62 2.26
C PRO A 201 -16.06 -4.11 3.63
N ALA A 202 -14.98 -3.31 3.68
CA ALA A 202 -14.42 -2.83 4.94
C ALA A 202 -15.42 -1.97 5.72
N VAL A 203 -15.39 -2.11 7.04
CA VAL A 203 -16.10 -1.26 7.97
C VAL A 203 -15.11 -0.56 8.90
N LYS A 204 -15.56 0.49 9.57
CA LYS A 204 -14.75 1.20 10.56
C LYS A 204 -14.19 0.21 11.59
N GLY A 205 -12.87 0.21 11.74
CA GLY A 205 -12.13 -0.67 12.63
C GLY A 205 -11.43 -1.83 11.93
N ASP A 206 -11.77 -2.13 10.67
CA ASP A 206 -11.02 -3.12 9.88
C ASP A 206 -9.59 -2.66 9.65
N TYR A 207 -8.66 -3.61 9.60
CA TYR A 207 -7.26 -3.31 9.36
C TYR A 207 -6.50 -4.45 8.67
N LEU A 208 -5.49 -4.05 7.89
CA LEU A 208 -4.43 -4.92 7.39
C LEU A 208 -3.13 -4.57 8.11
N GLY A 209 -2.48 -5.57 8.72
CA GLY A 209 -1.25 -5.40 9.48
C GLY A 209 -0.09 -6.22 8.93
N PHE A 210 1.10 -5.64 8.87
CA PHE A 210 2.31 -6.32 8.40
C PHE A 210 3.50 -6.08 9.32
N PHE A 211 4.36 -7.10 9.40
CA PHE A 211 5.67 -7.04 10.02
C PHE A 211 6.72 -6.66 8.96
N ALA A 212 7.55 -5.66 9.27
CA ALA A 212 8.62 -5.21 8.39
C ALA A 212 9.83 -6.15 8.48
N GLU A 213 10.11 -6.88 7.40
CA GLU A 213 11.24 -7.82 7.32
C GLU A 213 12.56 -7.06 7.12
N THR A 214 12.51 -5.90 6.47
CA THR A 214 13.64 -4.99 6.26
C THR A 214 13.28 -3.58 6.71
N ASP A 215 14.21 -2.63 6.68
CA ASP A 215 13.87 -1.21 6.83
C ASP A 215 13.11 -0.73 5.58
N LEU A 216 11.89 -0.21 5.77
CA LEU A 216 10.98 0.17 4.71
C LEU A 216 10.74 1.67 4.65
N LEU A 217 10.64 2.18 3.41
CA LEU A 217 9.85 3.35 3.08
C LEU A 217 8.51 2.85 2.56
N CYS A 218 7.40 3.25 3.19
CA CYS A 218 6.05 2.96 2.73
C CYS A 218 5.42 4.25 2.22
N ALA A 219 4.54 4.15 1.23
CA ALA A 219 3.63 5.24 0.87
C ALA A 219 2.25 4.68 0.54
N LEU A 220 1.22 5.35 1.05
CA LEU A 220 -0.17 4.98 0.84
C LEU A 220 -0.88 6.14 0.17
N SER A 221 -1.77 5.84 -0.77
CA SER A 221 -2.77 6.78 -1.25
C SER A 221 -4.16 6.35 -0.83
N THR A 222 -4.98 7.30 -0.37
CA THR A 222 -6.44 7.12 -0.26
C THR A 222 -7.05 7.29 -1.65
N CYS A 223 -7.50 6.18 -2.24
CA CYS A 223 -7.98 6.15 -3.62
C CYS A 223 -9.15 7.12 -3.83
N PRO A 224 -9.14 7.96 -4.89
CA PRO A 224 -10.24 8.87 -5.18
C PRO A 224 -11.54 8.16 -5.56
N GLY A 225 -11.50 6.85 -5.85
CA GLY A 225 -12.69 6.02 -6.05
C GLY A 225 -13.41 5.64 -4.77
N GLY A 226 -12.85 6.00 -3.60
CA GLY A 226 -13.47 5.74 -2.31
C GLY A 226 -13.57 4.25 -1.98
N ASP A 227 -14.80 3.79 -1.72
CA ASP A 227 -15.16 2.39 -1.56
C ASP A 227 -15.45 1.65 -2.88
N LEU A 228 -15.28 2.32 -4.03
CA LEU A 228 -15.60 1.80 -5.38
C LEU A 228 -17.07 1.43 -5.61
N SER A 229 -18.00 1.94 -4.79
CA SER A 229 -19.45 1.82 -5.06
C SER A 229 -19.95 2.72 -6.19
N VAL A 230 -19.14 3.69 -6.62
CA VAL A 230 -19.45 4.64 -7.69
C VAL A 230 -18.38 4.52 -8.77
N ALA A 231 -18.81 4.24 -10.01
CA ALA A 231 -17.91 4.11 -11.14
C ALA A 231 -17.24 5.45 -11.48
N MET A 232 -15.90 5.44 -11.55
CA MET A 232 -15.09 6.60 -11.96
C MET A 232 -15.03 6.75 -13.48
N TRP A 233 -15.06 5.64 -14.23
CA TRP A 233 -14.96 5.58 -15.69
C TRP A 233 -16.09 4.74 -16.30
N GLY A 234 -16.30 4.90 -17.61
CA GLY A 234 -17.17 4.01 -18.42
C GLY A 234 -18.60 4.53 -18.64
N GLU A 235 -19.39 3.76 -19.38
CA GLU A 235 -20.82 4.04 -19.59
C GLU A 235 -21.56 4.06 -18.25
N GLY A 236 -22.35 5.11 -18.01
CA GLY A 236 -23.02 5.31 -16.72
C GLY A 236 -22.15 5.91 -15.61
N SER A 237 -20.88 6.24 -15.89
CA SER A 237 -20.10 7.09 -14.97
C SER A 237 -20.75 8.47 -14.89
N ALA A 238 -20.93 8.97 -13.66
CA ALA A 238 -21.67 10.20 -13.41
C ALA A 238 -20.94 11.49 -13.87
N GLY A 239 -19.84 11.37 -14.62
CA GLY A 239 -19.05 12.46 -15.20
C GLY A 239 -19.13 12.58 -16.73
N ALA A 240 -19.94 11.78 -17.43
CA ALA A 240 -20.03 11.80 -18.90
C ALA A 240 -20.84 12.97 -19.49
N GLY A 241 -21.10 14.04 -18.72
CA GLY A 241 -21.87 15.19 -19.18
C GLY A 241 -21.56 16.46 -18.39
N ASP A 242 -21.02 17.44 -19.11
CA ASP A 242 -20.94 18.87 -18.81
C ASP A 242 -20.09 19.35 -17.62
N ASN A 243 -19.42 20.47 -17.89
CA ASN A 243 -18.64 21.28 -16.96
C ASN A 243 -19.35 21.47 -15.60
N GLU A 244 -18.58 21.33 -14.51
CA GLU A 244 -18.93 21.73 -13.13
C GLU A 244 -19.90 20.86 -12.31
N ARG A 245 -20.10 19.58 -12.61
CA ARG A 245 -20.70 18.66 -11.63
C ARG A 245 -19.63 18.00 -10.76
N GLN A 246 -19.75 18.21 -9.44
CA GLN A 246 -18.89 17.66 -8.40
C GLN A 246 -18.62 16.17 -8.63
N ASP A 247 -17.33 15.78 -8.60
CA ASP A 247 -16.92 14.39 -8.81
C ASP A 247 -17.75 13.44 -7.92
N PRO A 248 -18.54 12.53 -8.54
CA PRO A 248 -19.55 11.74 -7.84
C PRO A 248 -18.93 10.74 -6.86
N THR A 249 -17.64 10.43 -6.99
CA THR A 249 -16.90 9.53 -6.09
C THR A 249 -16.49 10.24 -4.80
N LEU A 250 -16.57 11.58 -4.73
CA LEU A 250 -16.17 12.33 -3.53
C LEU A 250 -16.99 11.93 -2.30
N LYS A 251 -18.28 11.61 -2.50
CA LYS A 251 -19.20 11.20 -1.43
C LYS A 251 -18.87 9.85 -0.79
N CYS A 252 -18.10 8.99 -1.47
CA CYS A 252 -17.66 7.69 -0.96
C CYS A 252 -16.18 7.67 -0.57
N CYS A 253 -15.48 8.80 -0.63
CA CYS A 253 -14.12 8.92 -0.13
C CYS A 253 -14.09 9.10 1.39
N ARG A 254 -13.26 8.34 2.09
CA ARG A 254 -13.00 8.47 3.54
C ARG A 254 -11.50 8.44 3.85
N PRO A 255 -11.07 8.99 4.99
CA PRO A 255 -9.66 8.91 5.39
C PRO A 255 -9.27 7.48 5.81
N LEU A 256 -7.97 7.16 5.71
CA LEU A 256 -7.38 5.95 6.28
C LEU A 256 -6.43 6.29 7.41
N GLY A 257 -6.32 5.40 8.40
CA GLY A 257 -5.33 5.49 9.47
C GLY A 257 -4.09 4.65 9.17
N VAL A 258 -2.95 5.10 9.66
CA VAL A 258 -1.71 4.32 9.71
C VAL A 258 -1.20 4.32 11.15
N GLU A 259 -0.80 3.16 11.63
CA GLU A 259 -0.23 2.96 12.96
C GLU A 259 1.05 2.12 12.86
N VAL A 260 2.12 2.54 13.53
CA VAL A 260 3.38 1.79 13.62
C VAL A 260 3.64 1.46 15.08
N TYR A 261 4.09 0.22 15.32
CA TYR A 261 4.33 -0.35 16.62
C TYR A 261 5.74 -0.93 16.69
N ASP A 262 6.43 -0.66 17.79
CA ASP A 262 7.61 -1.39 18.21
C ASP A 262 7.21 -2.71 18.88
N LEU A 263 8.09 -3.70 18.83
CA LEU A 263 7.94 -4.93 19.59
C LEU A 263 8.53 -4.75 21.00
N VAL A 264 7.70 -4.98 22.02
CA VAL A 264 8.15 -5.11 23.41
C VAL A 264 8.92 -6.42 23.53
N ASP A 265 10.06 -6.38 24.19
CA ASP A 265 10.95 -7.55 24.33
C ASP A 265 11.34 -8.17 22.97
N LYS A 266 11.78 -7.29 22.06
CA LYS A 266 12.14 -7.64 20.68
C LYS A 266 13.05 -8.88 20.58
N ARG A 267 13.97 -9.08 21.53
CA ARG A 267 14.87 -10.26 21.53
C ARG A 267 14.10 -11.56 21.71
N ASN A 268 13.21 -11.64 22.69
CA ASN A 268 12.45 -12.87 22.95
C ASN A 268 11.35 -13.09 21.90
N VAL A 269 10.70 -12.03 21.44
CA VAL A 269 9.63 -12.13 20.43
C VAL A 269 10.19 -12.57 19.06
N LEU A 270 11.35 -12.05 18.66
CA LEU A 270 11.95 -12.38 17.38
C LEU A 270 12.76 -13.69 17.42
N GLY A 271 13.23 -14.13 18.59
CA GLY A 271 14.05 -15.34 18.72
C GLY A 271 15.25 -15.29 17.78
N ASP A 272 15.36 -16.31 16.92
CA ASP A 272 16.44 -16.45 15.93
C ASP A 272 16.15 -15.75 14.59
N TRP A 273 15.12 -14.90 14.51
CA TRP A 273 14.82 -14.15 13.29
C TRP A 273 15.99 -13.23 12.90
N SER A 274 16.28 -13.21 11.60
CA SER A 274 17.25 -12.33 10.98
C SER A 274 16.65 -11.70 9.73
N GLU A 275 17.02 -10.44 9.44
CA GLU A 275 16.63 -9.76 8.20
C GLU A 275 17.02 -10.62 6.98
N PRO A 276 16.13 -10.79 5.99
CA PRO A 276 16.41 -11.59 4.80
C PRO A 276 17.48 -10.96 3.91
N GLU A 277 18.42 -11.78 3.43
CA GLU A 277 19.43 -11.35 2.45
C GLU A 277 18.84 -11.24 1.03
N PRO A 278 19.23 -10.22 0.22
CA PRO A 278 18.84 -10.17 -1.19
C PRO A 278 19.40 -11.36 -1.98
N TYR A 279 18.53 -12.12 -2.64
CA TYR A 279 18.90 -13.30 -3.41
C TYR A 279 19.83 -13.01 -4.59
N GLY A 280 19.84 -11.80 -5.13
CA GLY A 280 20.83 -11.38 -6.13
C GLY A 280 22.28 -11.46 -5.64
N ARG A 281 22.52 -11.35 -4.33
CA ARG A 281 23.85 -11.57 -3.74
C ARG A 281 24.21 -13.05 -3.66
N LEU A 282 23.21 -13.90 -3.50
CA LEU A 282 23.35 -15.35 -3.41
C LEU A 282 23.46 -16.02 -4.79
N TYR A 283 22.83 -15.46 -5.82
CA TYR A 283 22.87 -15.97 -7.18
C TYR A 283 24.28 -15.86 -7.80
N LYS A 284 24.94 -16.99 -8.01
CA LYS A 284 26.30 -17.07 -8.58
C LYS A 284 26.35 -17.47 -10.06
N GLY A 285 25.19 -17.69 -10.69
CA GLY A 285 25.11 -18.21 -12.06
C GLY A 285 25.57 -17.24 -13.16
N GLN A 286 25.81 -15.96 -12.83
CA GLN A 286 26.28 -14.92 -13.76
C GLN A 286 25.52 -14.87 -15.09
N HIS A 287 24.21 -15.16 -15.07
CA HIS A 287 23.35 -15.14 -16.25
C HIS A 287 23.85 -16.01 -17.41
N GLY A 288 24.56 -17.11 -17.12
CA GLY A 288 25.09 -17.97 -18.17
C GLY A 288 26.25 -17.34 -18.96
N ALA A 289 26.97 -16.38 -18.38
CA ALA A 289 28.19 -15.81 -18.98
C ALA A 289 29.26 -16.86 -19.30
N ARG A 290 29.17 -18.05 -18.70
CA ARG A 290 29.93 -19.24 -19.10
C ARG A 290 29.03 -20.13 -19.93
N ALA A 291 29.52 -20.51 -21.12
CA ALA A 291 28.84 -21.45 -21.99
C ALA A 291 28.58 -22.77 -21.25
N GLN A 292 27.33 -23.21 -21.27
CA GLN A 292 26.91 -24.51 -20.76
C GLN A 292 26.51 -25.37 -21.95
N HIS A 293 27.12 -26.55 -22.07
CA HIS A 293 26.70 -27.55 -23.05
C HIS A 293 25.48 -28.29 -22.50
N TRP A 294 24.39 -28.30 -23.27
CA TRP A 294 23.18 -29.05 -22.97
C TRP A 294 23.17 -30.27 -23.89
N ALA A 295 23.21 -31.47 -23.34
CA ALA A 295 22.98 -32.69 -24.13
C ALA A 295 21.50 -32.73 -24.51
N SER A 296 21.23 -32.95 -25.79
CA SER A 296 19.89 -33.16 -26.37
C SER A 296 19.36 -34.55 -26.06
#